data_AF-A0A0D7BQV9-F1
#
_entry.id   AF-A0A0D7BQV9-F1
#
_cell.length_a   1.000
_cell.length_b   1.000
_cell.length_c   1.000
_cell.angle_alpha   90.00
_cell.angle_beta   90.00
_cell.angle_gamma   90.00
#
_symmetry.space_group_name_H-M   'P 1'
#
loop_
_entity.id
_entity.type
_entity.pdbx_description
1 polymer ?
#
loop_
_entity_poly.entity_id
_entity_poly.type
_entity_poly.pdbx_seq_one_letter_code
_entity_poly.pdbx_strand_id
1 'polypeptide(L)'
;MVAPWFQSPTSEVCATSFRVFDLLILRLVIATTVHGVAQICTFLRLAYQIRQRRVWLDDGAATFAALASIVWLAGFWVETDVKGPLAHRVNAYWAESLTFLVVVWFTRASVLLSTVRIAPPGLISRKIPFFAVILFVVMWIALMAQRITLCYRDKSWASDETPQCSSAHPRILPWLIVEFFSDIVLLCAPLGALIFGRTTSNQSRLLIVTFITSFALTAVSVGHGVTTIHDFSNHLEYLAAIVQARPLFHAQPS
;
A
#
# COMPACT_ATOMS: atom_id res chain seq x y z
N MET A 1 -32.35 -18.89 -44.45
CA MET A 1 -31.02 -18.25 -44.33
C MET A 1 -31.17 -17.09 -43.36
N VAL A 2 -30.73 -17.29 -42.12
CA VAL A 2 -30.92 -16.34 -41.01
C VAL A 2 -29.57 -15.66 -40.77
N ALA A 3 -29.54 -14.33 -40.78
CA ALA A 3 -28.35 -13.52 -40.57
C ALA A 3 -27.94 -13.51 -39.08
N PRO A 4 -26.65 -13.70 -38.72
CA PRO A 4 -26.20 -13.73 -37.33
C PRO A 4 -25.36 -12.49 -36.97
N TRP A 5 -25.91 -11.27 -36.88
CA TRP A 5 -25.09 -10.09 -36.50
C TRP A 5 -25.81 -9.00 -35.70
N PHE A 6 -26.78 -9.35 -34.85
CA PHE A 6 -27.31 -8.41 -33.85
C PHE A 6 -26.89 -8.86 -32.44
N GLN A 7 -25.61 -8.69 -32.12
CA GLN A 7 -25.11 -8.78 -30.76
C GLN A 7 -25.35 -7.41 -30.11
N SER A 8 -26.41 -7.32 -29.28
CA SER A 8 -26.79 -6.07 -28.62
C SER A 8 -25.68 -5.61 -27.66
N PRO A 9 -25.20 -4.36 -27.72
CA PRO A 9 -24.17 -3.83 -26.80
C PRO A 9 -24.58 -3.84 -25.32
N THR A 10 -25.86 -4.03 -25.03
CA THR A 10 -26.46 -3.90 -23.69
C THR A 10 -26.17 -5.08 -22.76
N SER A 11 -25.91 -6.29 -23.30
CA SER A 11 -25.63 -7.47 -22.46
C SER A 11 -24.20 -7.50 -21.93
N GLU A 12 -23.22 -7.04 -22.72
CA GLU A 12 -21.82 -6.97 -22.28
C GLU A 12 -21.59 -5.87 -21.24
N VAL A 13 -22.22 -4.70 -21.42
CA VAL A 13 -22.16 -3.57 -20.47
C VAL A 13 -22.81 -3.94 -19.13
N CYS A 14 -23.92 -4.68 -19.14
CA CYS A 14 -24.57 -5.14 -17.91
C CYS A 14 -23.74 -6.21 -17.17
N ALA A 15 -23.12 -7.14 -17.91
CA ALA A 15 -22.25 -8.16 -17.34
C ALA A 15 -20.93 -7.58 -16.77
N THR A 16 -20.36 -6.56 -17.40
CA THR A 16 -19.19 -5.85 -16.86
C THR A 16 -19.56 -5.01 -15.63
N SER A 17 -20.68 -4.30 -15.66
CA SER A 17 -21.16 -3.53 -14.50
C SER A 17 -21.41 -4.42 -13.28
N PHE A 18 -22.03 -5.59 -13.45
CA PHE A 18 -22.26 -6.55 -12.38
C PHE A 18 -20.94 -7.12 -11.80
N ARG A 19 -19.98 -7.49 -12.66
CA ARG A 19 -18.66 -7.97 -12.22
C ARG A 19 -17.87 -6.91 -11.45
N VAL A 20 -17.93 -5.65 -11.88
CA VAL A 20 -17.25 -4.53 -11.21
C VAL A 20 -17.87 -4.28 -9.84
N PHE A 21 -19.19 -4.35 -9.72
CA PHE A 21 -19.91 -4.19 -8.47
C PHE A 21 -19.58 -5.29 -7.45
N ASP A 22 -19.59 -6.56 -7.88
CA ASP A 22 -19.22 -7.70 -7.02
C ASP A 22 -17.78 -7.61 -6.54
N LEU A 23 -16.85 -7.19 -7.42
CA LEU A 23 -15.44 -6.99 -7.07
C LEU A 23 -15.25 -5.83 -6.07
N LEU A 24 -16.01 -4.74 -6.21
CA LEU A 24 -15.99 -3.60 -5.29
C LEU A 24 -16.47 -4.01 -3.89
N ILE A 25 -17.61 -4.70 -3.81
CA ILE A 25 -18.14 -5.20 -2.54
C ILE A 25 -17.16 -6.17 -1.89
N LEU A 26 -16.61 -7.11 -2.67
CA LEU A 26 -15.64 -8.07 -2.15
C LEU A 26 -14.40 -7.38 -1.59
N ARG A 27 -13.83 -6.41 -2.33
CA ARG A 27 -12.68 -5.61 -1.86
C ARG A 27 -13.00 -4.89 -0.55
N LEU A 28 -14.19 -4.30 -0.46
CA LEU A 28 -14.62 -3.52 0.69
C LEU A 28 -14.83 -4.41 1.93
N VAL A 29 -15.46 -5.57 1.77
CA VAL A 29 -15.61 -6.58 2.84
C VAL A 29 -14.25 -7.10 3.29
N ILE A 30 -13.35 -7.44 2.37
CA ILE A 30 -12.01 -7.94 2.72
C ILE A 30 -11.20 -6.86 3.44
N ALA A 31 -11.15 -5.64 2.91
CA ALA A 31 -10.39 -4.55 3.51
C ALA A 31 -10.88 -4.26 4.94
N THR A 32 -12.19 -4.07 5.11
CA THR A 32 -12.78 -3.75 6.43
C THR A 32 -12.58 -4.85 7.46
N THR A 33 -12.78 -6.11 7.09
CA THR A 33 -12.65 -7.25 8.02
C THR A 33 -11.20 -7.48 8.40
N VAL A 34 -10.28 -7.50 7.44
CA VAL A 34 -8.85 -7.73 7.69
C VAL A 34 -8.26 -6.57 8.50
N HIS A 35 -8.54 -5.32 8.14
CA HIS A 35 -8.04 -4.16 8.88
C HIS A 35 -8.66 -4.07 10.28
N GLY A 36 -9.95 -4.36 10.43
CA GLY A 36 -10.62 -4.37 11.74
C GLY A 36 -10.03 -5.43 12.68
N VAL A 37 -9.82 -6.65 12.20
CA VAL A 37 -9.17 -7.72 12.99
C VAL A 37 -7.74 -7.32 13.36
N ALA A 38 -6.97 -6.79 12.41
CA ALA A 38 -5.61 -6.35 12.65
C ALA A 38 -5.53 -5.22 13.70
N GLN A 39 -6.45 -4.26 13.66
CA GLN A 39 -6.56 -3.19 14.65
C GLN A 39 -6.86 -3.74 16.05
N ILE A 40 -7.88 -4.60 16.18
CA ILE A 40 -8.24 -5.21 17.46
C ILE A 40 -7.05 -5.97 18.05
N CYS A 41 -6.38 -6.81 17.25
CA CYS A 41 -5.19 -7.54 17.67
C CYS A 41 -4.06 -6.60 18.13
N THR A 42 -3.85 -5.48 17.43
CA THR A 42 -2.82 -4.49 17.75
C THR A 42 -3.12 -3.77 19.06
N PHE A 43 -4.37 -3.34 19.28
CA PHE A 43 -4.78 -2.70 20.54
C PHE A 43 -4.74 -3.66 21.72
N LEU A 44 -5.13 -4.92 21.54
CA LEU A 44 -5.03 -5.94 22.59
C LEU A 44 -3.56 -6.21 22.96
N ARG A 45 -2.66 -6.32 21.97
CA ARG A 45 -1.21 -6.44 22.20
C ARG A 45 -0.68 -5.24 22.99
N LEU A 46 -1.06 -4.03 22.60
CA LEU A 46 -0.64 -2.80 23.27
C LEU A 46 -1.15 -2.75 24.72
N ALA A 47 -2.44 -3.02 24.94
CA ALA A 47 -3.04 -3.04 26.27
C ALA A 47 -2.33 -4.05 27.19
N TYR A 48 -2.00 -5.23 26.67
CA TYR A 48 -1.24 -6.25 27.40
C TYR A 48 0.17 -5.74 27.77
N GLN A 49 0.89 -5.12 26.84
CA GLN A 49 2.25 -4.62 27.09
C GLN A 49 2.29 -3.41 28.02
N ILE A 50 1.32 -2.50 27.91
CA ILE A 50 1.14 -1.38 28.85
C ILE A 50 0.91 -1.92 30.26
N ARG A 51 0.04 -2.93 30.40
CA ARG A 51 -0.21 -3.59 31.69
C ARG A 51 1.04 -4.25 32.27
N GLN A 52 1.91 -4.78 31.41
CA GLN A 52 3.19 -5.37 31.80
C GLN A 52 4.32 -4.33 32.00
N ARG A 53 4.06 -3.02 31.80
CA ARG A 53 5.05 -1.91 31.85
C ARG A 53 6.28 -2.13 30.94
N ARG A 54 6.09 -2.80 29.80
CA ARG A 54 7.18 -3.15 28.86
C ARG A 54 7.02 -2.44 27.51
N VAL A 55 6.58 -1.18 27.54
CA VAL A 55 6.45 -0.33 26.35
C VAL A 55 7.81 0.03 25.78
N TRP A 56 7.96 -0.19 24.48
CA TRP A 56 9.17 0.09 23.69
C TRP A 56 8.81 0.92 22.44
N LEU A 57 9.84 1.41 21.73
CA LEU A 57 9.65 2.18 20.49
C LEU A 57 8.83 1.43 19.42
N ASP A 58 8.94 0.10 19.39
CA ASP A 58 8.13 -0.79 18.53
C ASP A 58 6.62 -0.58 18.75
N ASP A 59 6.20 -0.52 20.02
CA ASP A 59 4.80 -0.41 20.40
C ASP A 59 4.25 0.98 20.05
N GLY A 60 5.11 2.02 20.12
CA GLY A 60 4.78 3.37 19.66
C GLY A 60 4.56 3.44 18.14
N ALA A 61 5.46 2.83 17.35
CA ALA A 61 5.32 2.77 15.90
C ALA A 61 4.06 1.97 15.48
N ALA A 62 3.81 0.83 16.13
CA ALA A 62 2.60 0.03 15.89
C ALA A 62 1.31 0.80 16.24
N THR A 63 1.31 1.55 17.33
CA THR A 63 0.17 2.39 17.72
C THR A 63 -0.09 3.50 16.71
N PHE A 64 0.97 4.17 16.24
CA PHE A 64 0.85 5.21 15.23
C PHE A 64 0.29 4.66 13.90
N ALA A 65 0.79 3.50 13.46
CA ALA A 65 0.24 2.78 12.31
C ALA A 65 -1.22 2.39 12.53
N ALA A 66 -1.60 1.88 13.70
CA ALA A 66 -2.98 1.51 14.01
C ALA A 66 -3.93 2.71 13.95
N LEU A 67 -3.55 3.86 14.53
CA LEU A 67 -4.35 5.08 14.46
C LEU A 67 -4.48 5.60 13.02
N ALA A 68 -3.38 5.60 12.26
CA ALA A 68 -3.41 5.95 10.85
C ALA A 68 -4.31 5.00 10.05
N SER A 69 -4.33 3.71 10.37
CA SER A 69 -5.19 2.73 9.69
C SER A 69 -6.69 2.97 9.92
N ILE A 70 -7.09 3.57 11.06
CA ILE A 70 -8.48 3.96 11.31
C ILE A 70 -8.88 5.10 10.38
N VAL A 71 -8.01 6.11 10.26
CA VAL A 71 -8.24 7.25 9.36
C VAL A 71 -8.23 6.79 7.90
N TRP A 72 -7.32 5.88 7.55
CA TRP A 72 -7.27 5.25 6.23
C TRP A 72 -8.60 4.56 5.90
N LEU A 73 -9.10 3.73 6.82
CA LEU A 73 -10.36 3.00 6.62
C LEU A 73 -11.54 3.97 6.44
N ALA A 74 -11.61 5.02 7.26
CA ALA A 74 -12.63 6.06 7.11
C ALA A 74 -12.54 6.79 5.76
N GLY A 75 -11.32 7.13 5.32
CA GLY A 75 -11.06 7.72 4.01
C GLY A 75 -11.55 6.81 2.88
N PHE A 76 -11.21 5.52 2.94
CA PHE A 76 -11.63 4.51 1.97
C PHE A 76 -13.16 4.43 1.84
N TRP A 77 -13.90 4.42 2.95
CA TRP A 77 -15.37 4.45 2.92
C TRP A 77 -15.91 5.71 2.24
N VAL A 78 -15.33 6.88 2.52
CA VAL A 78 -15.78 8.15 1.90
C VAL A 78 -15.40 8.23 0.42
N GLU A 79 -14.24 7.70 0.02
CA GLU A 79 -13.83 7.65 -1.39
C GLU A 79 -14.78 6.76 -2.22
N THR A 80 -15.19 5.63 -1.65
CA THR A 80 -16.13 4.68 -2.30
C THR A 80 -17.58 5.17 -2.34
N ASP A 81 -17.94 6.21 -1.58
CA ASP A 81 -19.28 6.82 -1.66
C ASP A 81 -19.40 7.75 -2.87
N VAL A 82 -19.82 7.18 -4.00
CA VAL A 82 -20.01 7.89 -5.28
C VAL A 82 -21.05 9.01 -5.19
N LYS A 83 -21.95 8.99 -4.20
CA LYS A 83 -23.02 9.98 -4.05
C LYS A 83 -22.58 11.24 -3.28
N GLY A 84 -21.40 11.20 -2.66
CA GLY A 84 -20.88 12.30 -1.85
C GLY A 84 -20.41 13.51 -2.68
N PRO A 85 -20.42 14.74 -2.12
CA PRO A 85 -19.83 15.91 -2.77
C PRO A 85 -18.35 15.70 -3.11
N LEU A 86 -17.93 16.17 -4.29
CA LEU A 86 -16.55 16.00 -4.81
C LEU A 86 -15.48 16.46 -3.82
N ALA A 87 -15.72 17.56 -3.09
CA ALA A 87 -14.79 18.08 -2.08
C ALA A 87 -14.49 17.07 -0.95
N HIS A 88 -15.49 16.30 -0.52
CA HIS A 88 -15.27 15.26 0.50
C HIS A 88 -14.44 14.10 -0.05
N ARG A 89 -14.64 13.73 -1.31
CA ARG A 89 -13.89 12.64 -1.97
C ARG A 89 -12.44 13.01 -2.21
N VAL A 90 -12.15 14.26 -2.60
CA VAL A 90 -10.77 14.77 -2.70
C VAL A 90 -10.07 14.77 -1.33
N ASN A 91 -10.76 15.19 -0.27
CA ASN A 91 -10.21 15.14 1.10
C ASN A 91 -10.00 13.70 1.58
N ALA A 92 -10.94 12.80 1.28
CA ALA A 92 -10.85 11.39 1.58
C ALA A 92 -9.65 10.74 0.87
N TYR A 93 -9.45 11.04 -0.43
CA TYR A 93 -8.28 10.60 -1.18
C TYR A 93 -6.97 11.05 -0.52
N TRP A 94 -6.86 12.32 -0.12
CA TRP A 94 -5.67 12.80 0.61
C TRP A 94 -5.47 12.05 1.93
N ALA A 95 -6.53 11.91 2.72
CA ALA A 95 -6.47 11.19 3.99
C ALA A 95 -6.03 9.74 3.78
N GLU A 96 -6.66 9.02 2.85
CA GLU A 96 -6.34 7.64 2.49
C GLU A 96 -4.89 7.52 2.00
N SER A 97 -4.53 8.27 0.97
CA SER A 97 -3.21 8.28 0.34
C SER A 97 -2.06 8.48 1.34
N LEU A 98 -2.19 9.45 2.23
CA LEU A 98 -1.16 9.78 3.21
C LEU A 98 -1.15 8.76 4.36
N THR A 99 -2.30 8.41 4.90
CA THR A 99 -2.38 7.47 6.02
C THR A 99 -1.98 6.07 5.62
N PHE A 100 -2.26 5.63 4.39
CA PHE A 100 -1.75 4.37 3.84
C PHE A 100 -0.22 4.31 3.92
N LEU A 101 0.44 5.37 3.48
CA LEU A 101 1.90 5.45 3.51
C LEU A 101 2.42 5.46 4.96
N VAL A 102 1.72 6.10 5.89
CA VAL A 102 2.04 5.98 7.33
C VAL A 102 1.91 4.54 7.81
N VAL A 103 0.79 3.86 7.52
CA VAL A 103 0.53 2.49 7.96
C VAL A 103 1.63 1.54 7.47
N VAL A 104 1.96 1.57 6.18
CA VAL A 104 2.97 0.68 5.58
C VAL A 104 4.34 0.90 6.22
N TRP A 105 4.81 2.15 6.26
CA TRP A 105 6.17 2.45 6.72
C TRP A 105 6.36 2.25 8.22
N PHE A 106 5.38 2.63 9.05
CA PHE A 106 5.48 2.45 10.49
C PHE A 106 5.24 1.00 10.92
N THR A 107 4.44 0.22 10.18
CA THR A 107 4.34 -1.23 10.41
C THR A 107 5.69 -1.91 10.14
N ARG A 108 6.35 -1.56 9.03
CA ARG A 108 7.70 -2.06 8.72
C ARG A 108 8.74 -1.65 9.76
N ALA A 109 8.70 -0.39 10.21
CA ALA A 109 9.57 0.09 11.29
C ALA A 109 9.34 -0.67 12.60
N SER A 110 8.08 -0.94 12.97
CA SER A 110 7.72 -1.78 14.13
C SER A 110 8.31 -3.19 14.00
N VAL A 111 8.12 -3.87 12.86
CA VAL A 111 8.70 -5.22 12.63
C VAL A 111 10.24 -5.22 12.78
N LEU A 112 10.93 -4.21 12.26
CA LEU A 112 12.38 -4.06 12.46
C LEU A 112 12.76 -3.79 13.91
N LEU A 113 12.04 -2.91 14.62
CA LEU A 113 12.29 -2.64 16.05
C LEU A 113 12.03 -3.88 16.92
N SER A 114 11.00 -4.66 16.60
CA SER A 114 10.74 -5.98 17.19
C SER A 114 11.95 -6.91 16.97
N THR A 115 12.53 -6.92 15.76
CA THR A 115 13.74 -7.70 15.45
C THR A 115 14.93 -7.26 16.31
N VAL A 116 15.18 -5.94 16.44
CA VAL A 116 16.25 -5.39 17.30
C VAL A 116 16.10 -5.82 18.76
N ARG A 117 14.85 -5.83 19.27
CA ARG A 117 14.54 -6.22 20.64
C ARG A 117 14.83 -7.71 20.91
N ILE A 118 14.44 -8.57 19.97
CA ILE A 118 14.61 -10.04 20.09
C ILE A 118 16.07 -10.45 19.87
N ALA A 119 16.76 -9.77 18.95
CA ALA A 119 18.11 -10.11 18.54
C ALA A 119 19.11 -10.07 19.70
N PRO A 120 20.05 -11.04 19.75
CA PRO A 120 21.12 -11.06 20.73
C PRO A 120 22.05 -9.83 20.57
N PRO A 121 22.80 -9.45 21.60
CA PRO A 121 23.73 -8.33 21.53
C PRO A 121 24.82 -8.63 20.48
N GLY A 122 24.76 -7.92 19.35
CA GLY A 122 25.70 -8.06 18.23
C GLY A 122 25.57 -6.89 17.24
N LEU A 123 26.66 -6.54 16.56
CA LEU A 123 26.69 -5.41 15.62
C LEU A 123 25.69 -5.62 14.48
N ILE A 124 25.75 -6.79 13.83
CA ILE A 124 24.90 -7.16 12.69
C ILE A 124 23.45 -7.34 13.13
N SER A 125 23.22 -7.96 14.29
CA SER A 125 21.87 -8.33 14.73
C SER A 125 21.09 -7.17 15.36
N ARG A 126 21.76 -6.14 15.93
CA ARG A 126 21.09 -4.99 16.57
C ARG A 126 21.33 -3.65 15.90
N LYS A 127 22.58 -3.32 15.53
CA LYS A 127 22.87 -1.96 15.01
C LYS A 127 22.35 -1.78 13.60
N ILE A 128 22.54 -2.76 12.72
CA ILE A 128 22.08 -2.66 11.32
C ILE A 128 20.56 -2.46 11.24
N PRO A 129 19.71 -3.27 11.90
CA PRO A 129 18.27 -3.07 11.81
C PRO A 129 17.82 -1.77 12.50
N PHE A 130 18.53 -1.30 13.52
CA PHE A 130 18.26 0.00 14.13
C PHE A 130 18.54 1.17 13.18
N PHE A 131 19.68 1.16 12.47
CA PHE A 131 19.96 2.15 11.43
C PHE A 131 18.97 2.04 10.26
N ALA A 132 18.52 0.84 9.92
CA ALA A 132 17.49 0.64 8.91
C ALA A 132 16.16 1.30 9.29
N VAL A 133 15.75 1.28 10.57
CA VAL A 133 14.55 1.98 11.04
C VAL A 133 14.66 3.49 10.79
N ILE A 134 15.82 4.09 11.10
CA ILE A 134 16.06 5.52 10.84
C ILE A 134 15.96 5.80 9.33
N LEU A 135 16.61 4.95 8.51
CA LEU A 135 16.55 5.07 7.05
C LEU A 135 15.10 4.96 6.53
N PHE A 136 14.30 4.06 7.10
CA PHE A 136 12.89 3.90 6.71
C PHE A 136 12.07 5.14 7.01
N VAL A 137 12.27 5.78 8.16
CA VAL A 137 11.60 7.05 8.48
C VAL A 137 12.01 8.14 7.49
N VAL A 138 13.29 8.22 7.12
CA VAL A 138 13.77 9.19 6.12
C VAL A 138 13.17 8.91 4.74
N MET A 139 13.15 7.66 4.30
CA MET A 139 12.53 7.25 3.03
C MET A 139 11.04 7.55 3.00
N TRP A 140 10.33 7.29 4.10
CA TRP A 140 8.92 7.65 4.28
C TRP A 140 8.69 9.16 4.13
N ILE A 141 9.49 10.01 4.80
CA ILE A 141 9.39 11.47 4.67
C ILE A 141 9.63 11.90 3.22
N ALA A 142 10.64 11.33 2.55
CA ALA A 142 10.94 11.64 1.17
C ALA A 142 9.80 11.26 0.22
N LEU A 143 9.22 10.07 0.38
CA LEU A 143 8.06 9.62 -0.40
C LEU A 143 6.81 10.47 -0.13
N MET A 144 6.57 10.84 1.13
CA MET A 144 5.50 11.77 1.50
C MET A 144 5.66 13.11 0.80
N ALA A 145 6.84 13.71 0.91
CA ALA A 145 7.15 15.00 0.31
C ALA A 145 7.03 14.95 -1.21
N GLN A 146 7.53 13.88 -1.84
CA GLN A 146 7.38 13.64 -3.27
C GLN A 146 5.90 13.59 -3.65
N ARG A 147 5.09 12.76 -2.98
CA ARG A 147 3.67 12.59 -3.29
C ARG A 147 2.90 13.91 -3.14
N ILE A 148 3.07 14.60 -2.02
CA ILE A 148 2.44 15.90 -1.77
C ILE A 148 2.84 16.91 -2.86
N THR A 149 4.13 17.00 -3.18
CA THR A 149 4.62 17.96 -4.18
C THR A 149 4.04 17.68 -5.56
N LEU A 150 3.90 16.41 -5.95
CA LEU A 150 3.35 16.03 -7.24
C LEU A 150 1.85 16.35 -7.33
N CYS A 151 1.07 15.92 -6.35
CA CYS A 151 -0.37 16.12 -6.35
C CYS A 151 -0.78 17.57 -6.06
N TYR A 152 0.11 18.38 -5.48
CA TYR A 152 -0.11 19.81 -5.31
C TYR A 152 0.17 20.61 -6.59
N ARG A 153 1.20 20.22 -7.36
CA ARG A 153 1.60 20.92 -8.59
C ARG A 153 0.61 20.71 -9.72
N ASP A 154 0.09 19.51 -9.85
CA ASP A 154 -0.93 19.17 -10.83
C ASP A 154 -2.27 19.03 -10.10
N LYS A 155 -3.26 19.86 -10.43
CA LYS A 155 -4.60 19.81 -9.82
C LYS A 155 -5.66 19.24 -10.76
N SER A 156 -5.27 18.80 -11.97
CA SER A 156 -6.21 18.23 -12.95
C SER A 156 -6.99 17.04 -12.39
N TRP A 157 -6.31 16.21 -11.58
CA TRP A 157 -6.90 15.04 -10.94
C TRP A 157 -8.02 15.35 -9.93
N ALA A 158 -8.09 16.56 -9.38
CA ALA A 158 -9.06 16.90 -8.34
C ALA A 158 -10.48 17.15 -8.91
N SER A 159 -10.58 17.40 -10.22
CA SER A 159 -11.86 17.57 -10.93
C SER A 159 -12.43 16.28 -11.52
N ASP A 160 -11.68 15.18 -11.46
CA ASP A 160 -12.11 13.91 -12.06
C ASP A 160 -13.23 13.27 -11.25
N GLU A 161 -14.09 12.51 -11.93
CA GLU A 161 -15.17 11.74 -11.30
C GLU A 161 -14.63 10.74 -10.27
N THR A 162 -13.37 10.30 -10.41
CA THR A 162 -12.64 9.50 -9.42
C THR A 162 -11.33 10.23 -9.10
N PRO A 163 -11.29 11.08 -8.05
CA PRO A 163 -10.15 11.93 -7.79
C PRO A 163 -8.95 11.10 -7.36
N GLN A 164 -8.06 10.81 -8.30
CA GLN A 164 -6.85 10.02 -8.06
C GLN A 164 -5.67 10.72 -8.71
N CYS A 165 -4.74 11.18 -7.87
CA CYS A 165 -3.50 11.77 -8.36
C CYS A 165 -2.66 10.69 -9.06
N SER A 166 -2.80 10.64 -10.38
CA SER A 166 -2.03 9.78 -11.27
C SER A 166 -0.54 10.16 -11.18
N SER A 167 0.27 9.22 -10.71
CA SER A 167 1.72 9.36 -10.75
C SER A 167 2.18 9.13 -12.19
N ALA A 168 2.25 10.20 -13.00
CA ALA A 168 2.69 10.08 -14.38
C ALA A 168 4.06 9.35 -14.50
N HIS A 169 4.16 8.57 -15.58
CA HIS A 169 5.22 7.67 -16.06
C HIS A 169 6.61 7.65 -15.39
N PRO A 170 7.40 8.74 -15.30
CA PRO A 170 8.74 8.65 -14.74
C PRO A 170 8.78 8.60 -13.21
N ARG A 171 7.65 8.87 -12.53
CA ARG A 171 7.63 9.17 -11.09
C ARG A 171 7.26 8.00 -10.20
N ILE A 172 6.85 6.87 -10.79
CA ILE A 172 6.56 5.64 -10.07
C ILE A 172 7.83 4.85 -9.71
N LEU A 173 8.89 4.99 -10.52
CA LEU A 173 10.14 4.24 -10.36
C LEU A 173 10.82 4.45 -8.98
N PRO A 174 10.98 5.69 -8.45
CA PRO A 174 11.57 5.88 -7.12
C PRO A 174 10.79 5.17 -6.02
N TRP A 175 9.45 5.16 -6.11
CA TRP A 175 8.60 4.48 -5.15
C TRP A 175 8.83 2.97 -5.17
N LEU A 176 8.85 2.34 -6.35
CA LEU A 176 9.13 0.89 -6.48
C LEU A 176 10.51 0.51 -5.94
N ILE A 177 11.55 1.29 -6.25
CA ILE A 177 12.92 1.01 -5.78
C ILE A 177 12.97 1.06 -4.26
N VAL A 178 12.36 2.10 -3.67
CA VAL A 178 12.33 2.32 -2.22
C VAL A 178 11.54 1.21 -1.51
N GLU A 179 10.40 0.80 -2.06
CA GLU A 179 9.61 -0.33 -1.57
C GLU A 179 10.38 -1.65 -1.63
N PHE A 180 10.98 -1.96 -2.78
CA PHE A 180 11.76 -3.18 -2.97
C PHE A 180 12.96 -3.25 -2.04
N PHE A 181 13.70 -2.15 -1.90
CA PHE A 181 14.82 -2.05 -0.96
C PHE A 181 14.36 -2.29 0.49
N SER A 182 13.24 -1.69 0.88
CA SER A 182 12.66 -1.86 2.21
C SER A 182 12.31 -3.34 2.47
N ASP A 183 11.68 -4.02 1.51
CA ASP A 183 11.29 -5.42 1.67
C ASP A 183 12.50 -6.36 1.79
N ILE A 184 13.58 -6.12 1.03
CA ILE A 184 14.85 -6.85 1.19
C ILE A 184 15.38 -6.70 2.61
N VAL A 185 15.43 -5.47 3.13
CA VAL A 185 15.94 -5.20 4.47
C VAL A 185 15.07 -5.90 5.52
N LEU A 186 13.74 -5.91 5.36
CA LEU A 186 12.81 -6.59 6.26
C LEU A 186 13.03 -8.11 6.30
N LEU A 187 13.35 -8.72 5.16
CA LEU A 187 13.63 -10.16 5.07
C LEU A 187 15.01 -10.51 5.61
N CYS A 188 16.02 -9.72 5.26
CA CYS A 188 17.41 -9.96 5.65
C CYS A 188 17.65 -9.73 7.14
N ALA A 189 16.95 -8.81 7.80
CA ALA A 189 17.17 -8.50 9.22
C ALA A 189 16.92 -9.69 10.18
N PRO A 190 15.73 -10.32 10.23
CA PRO A 190 15.48 -11.47 11.09
C PRO A 190 16.26 -12.71 10.64
N LEU A 191 16.48 -12.89 9.33
CA LEU A 191 17.27 -14.00 8.80
C LEU A 191 18.75 -13.89 9.21
N GLY A 192 19.34 -12.70 9.10
CA GLY A 192 20.70 -12.43 9.56
C GLY A 192 20.84 -12.59 11.07
N ALA A 193 19.82 -12.20 11.84
CA ALA A 193 19.80 -12.44 13.28
C ALA A 193 19.73 -13.94 13.64
N LEU A 194 19.05 -14.75 12.83
CA LEU A 194 19.00 -16.22 12.99
C LEU A 194 20.32 -16.90 12.60
N ILE A 195 20.95 -16.50 11.49
CA ILE A 195 22.16 -17.16 10.96
C ILE A 195 23.40 -16.75 11.76
N PHE A 196 23.58 -15.46 12.03
CA PHE A 196 24.80 -14.93 12.66
C PHE A 196 24.66 -14.75 14.18
N GLY A 197 23.44 -14.75 14.71
CA GLY A 197 23.19 -14.58 16.13
C GLY A 197 23.23 -15.89 16.90
N ARG A 198 23.90 -15.91 18.05
CA ARG A 198 23.72 -16.98 19.05
C ARG A 198 22.36 -16.80 19.73
N THR A 199 21.34 -17.42 19.16
CA THR A 199 19.95 -17.30 19.62
C THR A 199 19.56 -18.45 20.55
N THR A 200 18.77 -18.16 21.57
CA THR A 200 18.12 -19.17 22.41
C THR A 200 16.87 -19.72 21.71
N SER A 201 16.42 -20.93 22.04
CA SER A 201 15.24 -21.56 21.40
C SER A 201 14.00 -20.65 21.37
N ASN A 202 13.76 -19.88 22.44
CA ASN A 202 12.65 -18.92 22.48
C ASN A 202 12.86 -17.71 21.54
N GLN A 203 14.09 -17.19 21.45
CA GLN A 203 14.42 -16.10 20.53
C GLN A 203 14.33 -16.55 19.07
N SER A 204 14.80 -17.75 18.76
CA SER A 204 14.74 -18.30 17.40
C SER A 204 13.28 -18.45 16.95
N ARG A 205 12.38 -18.93 17.81
CA ARG A 205 10.93 -19.01 17.50
C ARG A 205 10.34 -17.64 17.18
N LEU A 206 10.65 -16.62 17.98
CA LEU A 206 10.15 -15.26 17.76
C LEU A 206 10.71 -14.63 16.47
N LEU A 207 11.99 -14.88 16.15
CA LEU A 207 12.60 -14.44 14.91
C LEU A 207 12.01 -15.13 13.68
N ILE A 208 11.69 -16.43 13.77
CA ILE A 208 11.01 -17.18 12.70
C ILE A 208 9.62 -16.59 12.45
N VAL A 209 8.84 -16.30 13.50
CA VAL A 209 7.53 -15.64 13.35
C VAL A 209 7.70 -14.28 12.67
N THR A 210 8.70 -13.50 13.09
CA THR A 210 8.98 -12.18 12.50
C THR A 210 9.39 -12.29 11.02
N PHE A 211 10.16 -13.31 10.66
CA PHE A 211 10.53 -13.60 9.28
C PHE A 211 9.31 -13.97 8.42
N ILE A 212 8.43 -14.83 8.92
CA ILE A 212 7.18 -15.19 8.22
C ILE A 212 6.29 -13.96 8.04
N THR A 213 6.16 -13.11 9.07
CA THR A 213 5.44 -11.84 8.97
C THR A 213 6.05 -10.94 7.89
N SER A 214 7.38 -10.82 7.85
CA SER A 214 8.08 -10.01 6.84
C SER A 214 7.88 -10.53 5.41
N PHE A 215 7.87 -11.86 5.25
CA PHE A 215 7.56 -12.50 3.98
C PHE A 215 6.12 -12.24 3.53
N ALA A 216 5.14 -12.36 4.44
CA ALA A 216 3.75 -12.05 4.14
C ALA A 216 3.56 -10.57 3.74
N LEU A 217 4.21 -9.63 4.43
CA LEU A 217 4.21 -8.21 4.06
C LEU A 217 4.77 -7.99 2.65
N THR A 218 5.88 -8.65 2.33
CA THR A 218 6.51 -8.57 1.01
C THR A 218 5.57 -9.12 -0.08
N ALA A 219 4.89 -10.24 0.16
CA ALA A 219 3.95 -10.81 -0.81
C ALA A 219 2.79 -9.85 -1.11
N VAL A 220 2.25 -9.19 -0.08
CA VAL A 220 1.20 -8.16 -0.24
C VAL A 220 1.72 -6.95 -1.01
N SER A 221 2.92 -6.47 -0.66
CA SER A 221 3.62 -5.36 -1.34
C SER A 221 3.84 -5.64 -2.82
N VAL A 222 4.35 -6.83 -3.17
CA VAL A 222 4.55 -7.26 -4.55
C VAL A 222 3.22 -7.37 -5.29
N GLY A 223 2.18 -7.93 -4.67
CA GLY A 223 0.84 -7.99 -5.28
C GLY A 223 0.28 -6.60 -5.59
N HIS A 224 0.43 -5.65 -4.67
CA HIS A 224 0.08 -4.24 -4.90
C HIS A 224 0.92 -3.62 -6.02
N GLY A 225 2.24 -3.89 -6.06
CA GLY A 225 3.12 -3.43 -7.12
C GLY A 225 2.71 -3.94 -8.51
N VAL A 226 2.41 -5.23 -8.64
CA VAL A 226 1.99 -5.85 -9.90
C VAL A 226 0.67 -5.27 -10.39
N THR A 227 -0.32 -5.11 -9.51
CA THR A 227 -1.61 -4.51 -9.88
C THR A 227 -1.42 -3.06 -10.35
N THR A 228 -0.59 -2.29 -9.66
CA THR A 228 -0.27 -0.90 -10.05
C THR A 228 0.42 -0.84 -11.42
N ILE A 229 1.37 -1.75 -11.70
CA ILE A 229 2.05 -1.81 -13.01
C ILE A 229 1.08 -2.24 -14.11
N HIS A 230 0.18 -3.18 -13.82
CA HIS A 230 -0.80 -3.67 -14.79
C HIS A 230 -1.78 -2.55 -15.21
N ASP A 231 -2.33 -1.82 -14.23
CA ASP A 231 -3.21 -0.69 -14.49
C ASP A 231 -2.50 0.38 -15.35
N PHE A 232 -1.21 0.60 -15.08
CA PHE A 232 -0.35 1.46 -15.88
C PHE A 232 -0.17 0.98 -17.32
N SER A 233 0.07 -0.32 -17.55
CA SER A 233 0.23 -0.89 -18.89
C SER A 233 -1.01 -0.67 -19.75
N ASN A 234 -2.20 -0.86 -19.17
CA ASN A 234 -3.46 -0.69 -19.88
C ASN A 234 -3.70 0.77 -20.31
N HIS A 235 -3.33 1.73 -19.45
CA HIS A 235 -3.45 3.16 -19.80
C HIS A 235 -2.51 3.55 -20.94
N LEU A 236 -1.31 2.97 -21.01
CA LEU A 236 -0.37 3.22 -22.11
C LEU A 236 -0.88 2.74 -23.45
N GLU A 237 -1.38 1.51 -23.50
CA GLU A 237 -1.93 0.92 -24.72
C GLU A 237 -3.13 1.74 -25.22
N TYR A 238 -3.98 2.21 -24.31
CA TYR A 238 -5.11 3.08 -24.63
C TYR A 238 -4.66 4.43 -25.23
N LEU A 239 -3.67 5.10 -24.63
CA LEU A 239 -3.15 6.36 -25.15
C LEU A 239 -2.42 6.18 -26.48
N ALA A 240 -1.67 5.10 -26.65
CA ALA A 240 -1.03 4.75 -27.92
C ALA A 240 -2.08 4.53 -29.03
N ALA A 241 -3.18 3.85 -28.73
CA ALA A 241 -4.28 3.65 -29.66
C ALA A 241 -4.94 4.98 -30.08
N ILE A 242 -5.15 5.93 -29.15
CA ILE A 242 -5.69 7.26 -29.47
C ILE A 242 -4.72 8.06 -30.37
N VAL A 243 -3.43 8.05 -30.04
CA VAL A 243 -2.41 8.75 -30.84
C VAL A 243 -2.32 8.16 -32.24
N GLN A 244 -2.41 6.84 -32.37
CA GLN A 244 -2.41 6.15 -33.67
C GLN A 244 -3.71 6.33 -34.46
N ALA A 245 -4.83 6.63 -33.80
CA ALA A 245 -6.11 6.96 -34.45
C ALA A 245 -6.21 8.42 -34.93
N ARG A 246 -5.42 9.35 -34.36
CA ARG A 246 -5.43 10.78 -34.72
C ARG A 246 -5.05 11.09 -36.20
N PRO A 247 -4.12 10.39 -36.87
CA PRO A 247 -3.83 10.62 -38.29
C PRO A 247 -4.99 10.27 -39.24
N LEU A 248 -5.91 9.38 -38.83
CA LEU A 248 -7.03 8.96 -39.68
C LEU A 248 -8.13 10.04 -39.78
N PHE A 249 -8.22 10.95 -38.81
CA PHE A 249 -9.20 12.05 -38.84
C PHE A 249 -8.76 13.26 -39.69
N HIS A 250 -7.46 13.39 -39.99
CA HIS A 250 -6.96 14.47 -40.86
C HIS A 250 -6.96 14.11 -42.36
N ALA A 251 -7.39 12.89 -42.72
CA ALA A 251 -7.43 12.40 -44.08
C ALA A 251 -8.86 12.30 -44.66
N GLN A 252 -9.78 13.18 -44.27
CA GLN A 252 -10.95 13.46 -45.11
C GLN A 252 -10.59 14.58 -46.11
N PRO A 253 -10.35 14.26 -47.40
CA PRO A 253 -10.33 15.28 -48.42
C PRO A 253 -11.74 15.86 -48.58
N SER A 254 -11.80 17.20 -48.59
CA SER A 254 -12.96 18.01 -48.97
C SER A 254 -13.40 17.76 -50.41
#